data_AF-A0A0G1HP92-F1
#
_entry.id   AF-A0A0G1HP92-F1
#
_cell.length_a   1.000
_cell.length_b   1.000
_cell.length_c   1.000
_cell.angle_alpha   90.00
_cell.angle_beta   90.00
_cell.angle_gamma   90.00
#
_symmetry.space_group_name_H-M   'P 1'
#
loop_
_entity.id
_entity.type
_entity.pdbx_description
1 polymer ?
#
loop_
_entity_poly.entity_id
_entity_poly.type
_entity_poly.pdbx_seq_one_letter_code
_entity_poly.pdbx_strand_id
1 'polypeptide(L)'
;MNVGETLTVSSKSNTPVNGFFYAVYNADNNPTGNSPTVVCTGTGTNAQCPNGGTPMILSDPNNKTDGTGLRTSGSAKQVTNIQINAYFSLNGGQWSYPEAKCVTFTKMGAACVPTWTPDPALTCTGTDVTQTSNCGGTRVVPGTKSCAEVGVCTEVALYAKTATGYSTTPMTVAQRNALHIGDKIRIAITGSKANLKARFRVFIDDAVETPEWKMGQAYSAANHLTMYFSDYEITKAGNYKFEGQVSSK
;
A
#
# COMPACT_ATOMS: atom_id res chain seq x y z
N MET A 1 13.31 -5.49 21.48
CA MET A 1 12.46 -6.43 20.77
C MET A 1 11.16 -5.75 20.47
N ASN A 2 10.82 -5.66 19.20
CA ASN A 2 9.49 -5.29 18.75
C ASN A 2 8.49 -6.42 19.03
N VAL A 3 7.20 -6.10 19.04
CA VAL A 3 6.14 -7.11 19.14
C VAL A 3 6.30 -8.13 18.00
N GLY A 4 6.38 -9.42 18.34
CA GLY A 4 6.56 -10.51 17.38
C GLY A 4 8.00 -10.90 17.09
N GLU A 5 9.00 -10.15 17.58
CA GLU A 5 10.40 -10.58 17.50
C GLU A 5 10.67 -11.74 18.47
N THR A 6 11.57 -12.64 18.06
CA THR A 6 12.01 -13.78 18.87
C THR A 6 13.45 -13.59 19.31
N LEU A 7 13.72 -13.79 20.60
CA LEU A 7 15.08 -13.87 21.13
C LEU A 7 15.41 -15.32 21.43
N THR A 8 16.56 -15.77 20.92
CA THR A 8 17.12 -17.09 21.23
C THR A 8 18.32 -16.90 22.15
N VAL A 9 18.29 -17.56 23.30
CA VAL A 9 19.43 -17.65 24.22
C VAL A 9 19.82 -19.12 24.31
N SER A 10 21.11 -19.39 24.28
CA SER A 10 21.65 -20.75 24.41
C SER A 10 22.76 -20.77 25.45
N SER A 11 22.85 -21.88 26.17
CA SER A 11 23.93 -22.16 27.14
C SER A 11 24.51 -23.53 26.82
N LYS A 12 25.82 -23.67 27.05
CA LYS A 12 26.53 -24.94 26.89
C LYS A 12 27.33 -25.21 28.17
N SER A 13 27.28 -26.47 28.62
CA SER A 13 28.12 -26.95 29.72
C SER A 13 29.11 -27.99 29.20
N ASN A 14 30.33 -27.97 29.74
CA ASN A 14 31.35 -28.98 29.46
C ASN A 14 31.24 -30.20 30.39
N THR A 15 30.36 -30.14 31.40
CA THR A 15 30.01 -31.26 32.28
C THR A 15 28.51 -31.50 32.24
N PRO A 16 28.03 -32.73 32.51
CA PRO A 16 26.60 -32.98 32.67
C PRO A 16 25.98 -32.05 33.72
N VAL A 17 24.86 -31.42 33.37
CA VAL A 17 24.03 -30.60 34.26
C VAL A 17 22.60 -31.11 34.18
N ASN A 18 21.84 -30.97 35.27
CA ASN A 18 20.45 -31.40 35.32
C ASN A 18 19.48 -30.39 34.69
N GLY A 19 19.92 -29.17 34.42
CA GLY A 19 19.13 -28.16 33.73
C GLY A 19 19.81 -26.80 33.67
N PHE A 20 19.36 -25.99 32.71
CA PHE A 20 19.69 -24.58 32.58
C PHE A 20 18.49 -23.72 32.94
N PHE A 21 18.76 -22.59 33.60
CA PHE A 21 17.77 -21.59 33.96
C PHE A 21 18.26 -20.21 33.50
N TYR A 22 17.34 -19.38 33.01
CA TYR A 22 17.63 -18.02 32.57
C TYR A 22 16.78 -17.06 33.38
N ALA A 23 17.42 -16.21 34.17
CA ALA A 23 16.72 -15.13 34.86
C ALA A 23 16.81 -13.84 34.02
N VAL A 24 15.66 -13.18 33.88
CA VAL A 24 15.56 -11.93 33.14
C VAL A 24 15.56 -10.76 34.10
N TYR A 25 16.45 -9.80 33.86
CA TYR A 25 16.60 -8.60 34.65
C TYR A 25 16.29 -7.36 33.83
N ASN A 26 15.67 -6.37 34.48
CA ASN A 26 15.48 -5.04 33.94
C ASN A 26 16.76 -4.23 34.18
N ALA A 27 17.54 -4.03 33.11
CA ALA A 27 18.77 -3.26 33.17
C ALA A 27 18.53 -1.74 33.24
N ASP A 28 17.30 -1.26 32.97
CA ASP A 28 16.93 0.15 33.12
C ASP A 28 16.77 0.56 34.58
N ASN A 29 16.55 -0.41 35.47
CA ASN A 29 16.26 -0.18 36.87
C ASN A 29 17.35 -0.84 37.73
N ASN A 30 18.48 -0.13 37.87
CA ASN A 30 19.58 -0.46 38.78
C ASN A 30 19.73 0.66 39.84
N PRO A 31 18.84 0.70 40.86
CA PRO A 31 18.77 1.81 41.81
C PRO A 31 20.02 1.95 42.71
N THR A 32 20.86 0.92 42.82
CA THR A 32 22.01 0.88 43.74
C THR A 32 23.35 0.69 43.06
N GLY A 33 23.40 0.70 41.72
CA GLY A 33 24.62 0.49 40.93
C GLY A 33 25.15 -0.95 40.94
N ASN A 34 24.76 -1.79 41.90
CA ASN A 34 25.42 -3.07 42.16
C ASN A 34 24.69 -4.30 41.62
N SER A 35 23.41 -4.22 41.23
CA SER A 35 22.69 -5.35 40.60
C SER A 35 21.41 -4.89 39.89
N PRO A 36 21.13 -5.35 38.66
CA PRO A 36 19.88 -5.04 37.99
C PRO A 36 18.69 -5.69 38.72
N THR A 37 17.53 -5.04 38.70
CA THR A 37 16.31 -5.60 39.30
C THR A 37 15.74 -6.74 38.46
N VAL A 38 15.22 -7.79 39.09
CA VAL A 38 14.62 -8.92 38.37
C VAL A 38 13.29 -8.50 37.73
N VAL A 39 12.99 -9.03 36.54
CA VAL A 39 11.67 -8.87 35.93
C VAL A 39 10.69 -9.79 36.67
N CYS A 40 9.58 -9.23 37.16
CA CYS A 40 8.56 -9.98 37.89
C CYS A 40 7.33 -10.24 37.02
N THR A 41 6.76 -11.44 37.12
CA THR A 41 5.58 -11.86 36.35
C THR A 41 4.60 -12.65 37.22
N GLY A 42 3.35 -12.75 36.75
CA GLY A 42 2.28 -13.51 37.42
C GLY A 42 1.82 -12.93 38.75
N THR A 43 1.22 -13.78 39.58
CA THR A 43 0.79 -13.47 40.94
C THR A 43 1.70 -14.17 41.95
N GLY A 44 1.85 -13.61 43.16
CA GLY A 44 2.69 -14.20 44.22
C GLY A 44 3.35 -13.17 45.12
N THR A 45 4.04 -13.66 46.16
CA THR A 45 4.80 -12.86 47.11
C THR A 45 6.23 -13.37 47.17
N ASN A 46 7.09 -12.88 46.30
CA ASN A 46 8.53 -13.15 46.34
C ASN A 46 9.27 -11.89 46.82
N ALA A 47 10.26 -12.04 47.71
CA ALA A 47 11.03 -10.91 48.24
C ALA A 47 11.78 -10.11 47.15
N GLN A 48 12.13 -10.76 46.03
CA GLN A 48 12.74 -10.11 44.86
C GLN A 48 11.71 -9.36 43.99
N CYS A 49 10.41 -9.57 44.26
CA CYS A 49 9.28 -8.95 43.60
C CYS A 49 8.40 -8.21 44.62
N PRO A 50 8.90 -7.10 45.20
CA PRO A 50 8.23 -6.41 46.32
C PRO A 50 6.85 -5.84 45.96
N ASN A 51 6.57 -5.63 44.67
CA ASN A 51 5.28 -5.17 44.17
C ASN A 51 4.34 -6.32 43.74
N GLY A 52 4.65 -7.55 44.15
CA GLY A 52 3.91 -8.76 43.78
C GLY A 52 4.47 -9.51 42.57
N GLY A 53 4.10 -10.79 42.47
CA GLY A 53 4.54 -11.70 41.41
C GLY A 53 5.73 -12.57 41.82
N THR A 54 6.32 -13.22 40.81
CA THR A 54 7.50 -14.07 40.94
C THR A 54 8.56 -13.69 39.90
N PRO A 55 9.86 -13.90 40.18
CA PRO A 55 10.92 -13.71 39.21
C PRO A 55 10.62 -14.42 37.89
N MET A 56 10.84 -13.74 36.78
CA MET A 56 10.75 -14.33 35.46
C MET A 56 11.97 -15.23 35.24
N ILE A 57 11.74 -16.52 35.45
CA ILE A 57 12.73 -17.58 35.24
C ILE A 57 12.25 -18.44 34.09
N LEU A 58 13.15 -18.65 33.14
CA LEU A 58 12.94 -19.53 32.01
C LEU A 58 13.75 -20.79 32.24
N SER A 59 13.11 -21.95 32.17
CA SER A 59 13.82 -23.23 32.21
C SER A 59 13.92 -23.79 30.82
N ASP A 60 15.05 -24.43 30.51
CA ASP A 60 15.15 -25.26 29.32
C ASP A 60 14.35 -26.55 29.53
N PRO A 61 13.22 -26.75 28.82
CA PRO A 61 12.34 -27.89 29.03
C PRO A 61 12.97 -29.24 28.63
N ASN A 62 14.06 -29.22 27.87
CA ASN A 62 14.64 -30.44 27.32
C ASN A 62 15.71 -31.08 28.23
N ASN A 63 16.16 -30.42 29.31
CA ASN A 63 17.19 -30.91 30.24
C ASN A 63 18.40 -31.57 29.55
N LYS A 64 18.76 -31.11 28.34
CA LYS A 64 19.88 -31.59 27.55
C LYS A 64 20.81 -30.42 27.24
N THR A 65 22.03 -30.73 26.82
CA THR A 65 23.15 -29.81 26.58
C THR A 65 22.92 -28.68 25.56
N ASP A 66 21.72 -28.54 25.01
CA ASP A 66 21.32 -27.61 23.95
C ASP A 66 19.81 -27.26 23.99
N GLY A 67 19.45 -26.21 24.72
CA GLY A 67 18.08 -25.67 24.77
C GLY A 67 17.86 -24.48 23.83
N THR A 68 16.72 -24.46 23.12
CA THR A 68 16.24 -23.29 22.37
C THR A 68 14.76 -23.01 22.66
N GLY A 69 14.42 -21.77 23.02
CA GLY A 69 13.06 -21.22 22.91
C GLY A 69 12.60 -20.35 24.08
N LEU A 70 12.08 -19.15 23.78
CA LEU A 70 11.43 -18.24 24.73
C LEU A 70 10.20 -17.58 24.11
N ARG A 71 9.06 -17.58 24.81
CA ARG A 71 7.88 -16.73 24.53
C ARG A 71 7.47 -15.98 25.80
N THR A 72 7.22 -14.68 25.71
CA THR A 72 6.63 -13.89 26.80
C THR A 72 5.30 -13.30 26.37
N SER A 73 4.31 -13.30 27.28
CA SER A 73 3.04 -12.60 27.12
C SER A 73 2.71 -11.86 28.41
N GLY A 74 2.59 -10.53 28.36
CA GLY A 74 2.16 -9.73 29.51
C GLY A 74 2.14 -8.23 29.20
N SER A 75 1.15 -7.52 29.75
CA SER A 75 0.84 -6.10 29.50
C SER A 75 1.53 -5.12 30.47
N ALA A 76 2.69 -5.48 31.02
CA ALA A 76 3.48 -4.57 31.85
C ALA A 76 4.28 -3.57 31.00
N LYS A 77 4.67 -2.42 31.58
CA LYS A 77 5.54 -1.41 30.94
C LYS A 77 6.68 -2.10 30.19
N GLN A 78 6.84 -1.75 28.92
CA GLN A 78 7.88 -2.31 28.07
C GLN A 78 9.24 -1.99 28.70
N VAL A 79 9.95 -3.02 29.16
CA VAL A 79 11.35 -2.89 29.56
C VAL A 79 12.13 -2.45 28.33
N THR A 80 13.09 -1.53 28.41
CA THR A 80 13.84 -1.08 27.22
C THR A 80 15.23 -1.71 27.14
N ASN A 81 15.80 -2.12 28.27
CA ASN A 81 17.03 -2.89 28.33
C ASN A 81 16.86 -4.10 29.23
N ILE A 82 17.11 -5.29 28.69
CA ILE A 82 17.10 -6.54 29.47
C ILE A 82 18.51 -7.12 29.56
N GLN A 83 18.81 -7.65 30.74
CA GLN A 83 19.95 -8.50 30.99
C GLN A 83 19.44 -9.92 31.22
N ILE A 84 20.10 -10.90 30.60
CA ILE A 84 19.79 -12.32 30.80
C ILE A 84 21.01 -12.97 31.41
N ASN A 85 20.80 -13.57 32.58
CA ASN A 85 21.83 -14.35 33.24
C ASN A 85 21.46 -15.83 33.11
N ALA A 86 22.41 -16.64 32.66
CA ALA A 86 22.27 -18.08 32.62
C ALA A 86 22.81 -18.71 33.93
N TYR A 87 22.08 -19.71 34.41
CA TYR A 87 22.35 -20.51 35.60
C TYR A 87 22.26 -21.98 35.22
N PHE A 88 22.98 -22.84 35.94
CA PHE A 88 22.82 -24.29 35.84
C PHE A 88 22.71 -24.93 37.22
N SER A 89 22.17 -26.15 37.26
CA SER A 89 22.14 -26.98 38.47
C SER A 89 22.69 -28.36 38.17
N LEU A 90 23.58 -28.87 39.03
CA LEU A 90 24.17 -30.21 38.87
C LEU A 90 23.28 -31.31 39.45
N ASN A 91 22.53 -31.03 40.53
CA ASN A 91 21.82 -32.05 41.31
C ASN A 91 20.39 -31.63 41.71
N GLY A 92 19.74 -30.76 40.93
CA GLY A 92 18.41 -30.23 41.29
C GLY A 92 18.40 -29.35 42.54
N GLY A 93 19.59 -28.90 42.98
CA GLY A 93 19.81 -28.00 44.12
C GLY A 93 20.19 -26.59 43.69
N GLN A 94 20.94 -25.90 44.57
CA GLN A 94 21.35 -24.49 44.42
C GLN A 94 21.92 -24.19 43.03
N TRP A 95 21.45 -23.09 42.44
CA TRP A 95 21.91 -22.62 41.14
C TRP A 95 23.36 -22.15 41.21
N SER A 96 24.09 -22.33 40.12
CA SER A 96 25.44 -21.77 39.95
C SER A 96 25.42 -20.25 40.13
N TYR A 97 26.55 -19.65 40.52
CA TYR A 97 26.70 -18.21 40.32
C TYR A 97 26.80 -17.92 38.81
N PRO A 98 26.20 -16.83 38.32
CA PRO A 98 26.35 -16.46 36.92
C PRO A 98 27.78 -15.96 36.74
N GLU A 99 28.59 -16.70 35.99
CA GLU A 99 29.90 -16.21 35.57
C GLU A 99 29.73 -15.02 34.63
N ALA A 100 30.68 -14.08 34.62
CA ALA A 100 30.63 -12.91 33.74
C ALA A 100 30.46 -13.29 32.25
N LYS A 101 30.98 -14.47 31.83
CA LYS A 101 30.82 -15.00 30.47
C LYS A 101 29.42 -15.55 30.16
N CYS A 102 28.59 -15.74 31.18
CA CYS A 102 27.22 -16.26 31.10
C CYS A 102 26.16 -15.15 31.23
N VAL A 103 26.58 -13.88 31.11
CA VAL A 103 25.71 -12.71 31.12
C VAL A 103 25.66 -12.12 29.73
N THR A 104 24.46 -11.97 29.16
CA THR A 104 24.25 -11.27 27.89
C THR A 104 23.29 -10.11 28.06
N PHE A 105 23.50 -9.07 27.26
CA PHE A 105 22.73 -7.85 27.28
C PHE A 105 22.09 -7.65 25.92
N THR A 106 20.80 -7.32 25.90
CA THR A 106 20.18 -6.84 24.67
C THR A 106 19.43 -5.55 24.95
N LYS A 107 19.70 -4.55 24.11
CA LYS A 107 18.91 -3.31 24.09
C LYS A 107 17.70 -3.55 23.21
N MET A 108 16.53 -3.23 23.72
CA MET A 108 15.32 -3.21 22.92
C MET A 108 15.33 -1.87 22.17
N GLY A 109 15.61 -1.92 20.87
CA GLY A 109 15.48 -0.74 20.02
C GLY A 109 14.09 -0.12 20.19
N ALA A 110 14.02 1.21 20.12
CA ALA A 110 12.75 1.92 20.19
C ALA A 110 11.79 1.32 19.16
N ALA A 111 10.53 1.10 19.55
CA ALA A 111 9.50 0.61 18.65
C ALA A 111 9.45 1.52 17.43
N CYS A 112 9.65 0.95 16.25
CA CYS A 112 9.65 1.74 15.02
C CYS A 112 8.25 2.34 14.81
N VAL A 113 8.17 3.67 14.76
CA VAL A 113 6.93 4.37 14.44
C VAL A 113 6.83 4.46 12.92
N PRO A 114 5.82 3.82 12.29
CA PRO A 114 5.76 3.73 10.85
C PRO A 114 5.37 5.07 10.23
N THR A 115 6.29 5.66 9.48
CA THR A 115 6.00 6.70 8.49
C THR A 115 5.86 6.02 7.13
N TRP A 116 4.80 6.36 6.40
CA TRP A 116 4.42 5.69 5.14
C TRP A 116 4.66 6.60 3.95
N THR A 117 5.30 6.08 2.91
CA THR A 117 5.57 6.81 1.67
C THR A 117 5.25 5.96 0.44
N PRO A 118 4.73 6.53 -0.65
CA PRO A 118 4.42 7.95 -0.87
C PRO A 118 3.11 8.41 -0.21
N ASP A 119 2.89 9.72 -0.10
CA ASP A 119 1.67 10.32 0.49
C ASP A 119 0.45 10.12 -0.44
N PRO A 120 -0.66 9.50 0.02
CA PRO A 120 -1.87 9.32 -0.77
C PRO A 120 -2.51 10.64 -1.22
N ALA A 121 -2.26 11.76 -0.53
CA ALA A 121 -2.75 13.08 -0.91
C ALA A 121 -2.13 13.61 -2.22
N LEU A 122 -1.08 12.96 -2.71
CA LEU A 122 -0.46 13.27 -4.00
C LEU A 122 -1.02 12.43 -5.16
N THR A 123 -1.76 11.36 -4.87
CA THR A 123 -2.32 10.44 -5.87
C THR A 123 -3.82 10.60 -6.01
N CYS A 124 -4.31 10.56 -7.25
CA CYS A 124 -5.72 10.74 -7.57
C CYS A 124 -6.63 9.71 -6.89
N THR A 125 -7.81 10.17 -6.46
CA THR A 125 -8.91 9.28 -6.05
C THR A 125 -9.23 8.27 -7.15
N GLY A 126 -9.42 7.01 -6.77
CA GLY A 126 -9.64 5.90 -7.71
C GLY A 126 -8.36 5.21 -8.20
N THR A 127 -7.18 5.65 -7.74
CA THR A 127 -5.90 4.95 -7.97
C THR A 127 -5.35 4.44 -6.64
N ASP A 128 -4.93 3.18 -6.61
CA ASP A 128 -4.30 2.58 -5.43
C ASP A 128 -2.81 2.92 -5.36
N VAL A 129 -2.33 3.14 -4.13
CA VAL A 129 -0.95 3.49 -3.80
C VAL A 129 -0.36 2.41 -2.93
N THR A 130 0.73 1.80 -3.39
CA THR A 130 1.57 0.94 -2.53
C THR A 130 2.50 1.82 -1.71
N GLN A 131 2.26 1.87 -0.41
CA GLN A 131 3.13 2.57 0.53
C GLN A 131 4.12 1.63 1.18
N THR A 132 5.34 2.11 1.38
CA THR A 132 6.39 1.45 2.16
C THR A 132 6.60 2.22 3.45
N SER A 133 6.68 1.49 4.56
CA SER A 133 7.04 2.02 5.87
C SER A 133 8.55 2.05 6.04
N ASN A 134 9.05 3.08 6.71
CA ASN A 134 10.42 3.10 7.26
C ASN A 134 10.73 1.93 8.23
N CYS A 135 9.72 1.16 8.66
CA CYS A 135 9.84 -0.03 9.50
C CYS A 135 9.84 -1.36 8.72
N GLY A 136 9.88 -1.32 7.38
CA GLY A 136 10.01 -2.53 6.55
C GLY A 136 8.70 -3.22 6.13
N GLY A 137 7.54 -2.60 6.38
CA GLY A 137 6.24 -3.09 5.91
C GLY A 137 5.75 -2.39 4.64
N THR A 138 4.87 -3.05 3.88
CA THR A 138 4.13 -2.44 2.77
C THR A 138 2.63 -2.51 3.00
N ARG A 139 1.88 -1.52 2.50
CA ARG A 139 0.41 -1.55 2.47
C ARG A 139 -0.12 -0.90 1.20
N VAL A 140 -1.35 -1.23 0.82
CA VAL A 140 -2.05 -0.58 -0.28
C VAL A 140 -3.15 0.31 0.30
N VAL A 141 -3.20 1.56 -0.13
CA VAL A 141 -4.22 2.54 0.27
C VAL A 141 -4.72 3.30 -0.96
N PRO A 142 -5.99 3.74 -0.99
CA PRO A 142 -6.48 4.57 -2.08
C PRO A 142 -5.86 5.98 -2.03
N GLY A 143 -5.61 6.57 -3.21
CA GLY A 143 -5.28 7.97 -3.35
C GLY A 143 -6.43 8.88 -2.90
N THR A 144 -6.09 10.05 -2.35
CA THR A 144 -7.07 11.00 -1.79
C THR A 144 -7.05 12.36 -2.48
N LYS A 145 -6.16 12.57 -3.45
CA LYS A 145 -6.12 13.78 -4.24
C LYS A 145 -7.35 13.85 -5.13
N SER A 146 -8.15 14.90 -4.98
CA SER A 146 -9.18 15.23 -5.98
C SER A 146 -8.47 15.62 -7.27
N CYS A 147 -8.43 14.69 -8.22
CA CYS A 147 -8.02 14.98 -9.58
C CYS A 147 -9.28 15.24 -10.38
N ALA A 148 -9.27 16.29 -11.19
CA ALA A 148 -10.33 16.49 -12.17
C ALA A 148 -10.36 15.25 -13.05
N GLU A 149 -11.40 14.40 -12.93
CA GLU A 149 -11.48 13.26 -13.83
C GLU A 149 -11.65 13.84 -15.23
N VAL A 150 -10.65 13.60 -16.06
CA VAL A 150 -10.66 14.01 -17.47
C VAL A 150 -11.81 13.24 -18.09
N GLY A 151 -12.82 13.95 -18.59
CA GLY A 151 -13.91 13.29 -19.30
C GLY A 151 -13.33 12.51 -20.49
N VAL A 152 -13.95 11.37 -20.82
CA VAL A 152 -13.51 10.51 -21.90
C VAL A 152 -14.41 10.69 -23.11
N CYS A 153 -13.87 10.50 -24.32
CA CYS A 153 -14.67 10.42 -25.53
C CYS A 153 -15.36 9.05 -25.54
N THR A 154 -16.68 9.04 -25.39
CA THR A 154 -17.47 7.81 -25.30
C THR A 154 -17.96 7.35 -26.68
N GLU A 155 -18.11 8.26 -27.64
CA GLU A 155 -18.65 7.95 -28.96
C GLU A 155 -18.20 8.95 -30.03
N VAL A 156 -17.97 8.46 -31.25
CA VAL A 156 -17.91 9.25 -32.49
C VAL A 156 -18.92 8.66 -33.47
N ALA A 157 -19.97 9.42 -33.79
CA ALA A 157 -21.05 8.99 -34.66
C ALA A 157 -21.13 9.86 -35.92
N LEU A 158 -21.47 9.24 -37.06
CA LEU A 158 -21.69 9.93 -38.33
C LEU A 158 -23.18 9.92 -38.67
N TYR A 159 -23.70 11.01 -39.20
CA TYR A 159 -25.12 11.15 -39.58
C TYR A 159 -25.21 11.65 -41.02
N ALA A 160 -26.02 10.97 -41.83
CA ALA A 160 -26.26 11.35 -43.21
C ALA A 160 -27.06 12.66 -43.30
N LYS A 161 -26.75 13.49 -44.30
CA LYS A 161 -27.57 14.65 -44.67
C LYS A 161 -28.93 14.18 -45.22
N THR A 162 -29.99 14.89 -44.85
CA THR A 162 -31.34 14.72 -45.40
C THR A 162 -31.81 16.04 -46.02
N ALA A 163 -32.95 16.03 -46.72
CA ALA A 163 -33.49 17.24 -47.36
C ALA A 163 -33.77 18.38 -46.35
N THR A 164 -34.08 18.03 -45.10
CA THR A 164 -34.45 18.99 -44.04
C THR A 164 -33.38 19.18 -42.97
N GLY A 165 -32.24 18.48 -43.07
CA GLY A 165 -31.20 18.53 -42.05
C GLY A 165 -30.32 17.30 -42.05
N TYR A 166 -30.28 16.58 -40.93
CA TYR A 166 -29.50 15.37 -40.75
C TYR A 166 -30.34 14.28 -40.11
N SER A 167 -29.99 13.02 -40.37
CA SER A 167 -30.56 11.88 -39.68
C SER A 167 -30.47 12.05 -38.16
N THR A 168 -31.47 11.53 -37.45
CA THR A 168 -31.46 11.42 -35.98
C THR A 168 -30.77 10.15 -35.51
N THR A 169 -30.53 9.19 -36.41
CA THR A 169 -29.83 7.93 -36.13
C THR A 169 -28.44 7.91 -36.78
N PRO A 170 -27.43 7.35 -36.10
CA PRO A 170 -26.10 7.16 -36.68
C PRO A 170 -26.14 6.28 -37.93
N MET A 171 -25.27 6.57 -38.89
CA MET A 171 -25.09 5.81 -40.11
C MET A 171 -24.66 4.37 -39.79
N THR A 172 -25.28 3.40 -40.46
CA THR A 172 -24.84 2.00 -40.43
C THR A 172 -23.53 1.81 -41.20
N VAL A 173 -22.87 0.65 -41.04
CA VAL A 173 -21.68 0.29 -41.82
C VAL A 173 -21.97 0.36 -43.33
N ALA A 174 -23.11 -0.16 -43.77
CA ALA A 174 -23.50 -0.15 -45.18
C ALA A 174 -23.68 1.28 -45.71
N GLN A 175 -24.28 2.18 -44.94
CA GLN A 175 -24.42 3.58 -45.32
C GLN A 175 -23.07 4.29 -45.39
N ARG A 176 -22.13 4.00 -44.47
CA ARG A 176 -20.78 4.57 -44.51
C ARG A 176 -19.99 4.10 -45.73
N ASN A 177 -20.14 2.83 -46.09
CA ASN A 177 -19.49 2.26 -47.27
C ASN A 177 -20.10 2.75 -48.60
N ALA A 178 -21.28 3.36 -48.55
CA ALA A 178 -21.98 3.91 -49.70
C ALA A 178 -21.83 5.43 -49.85
N LEU A 179 -20.92 6.06 -49.10
CA LEU A 179 -20.62 7.48 -49.24
C LEU A 179 -19.87 7.75 -50.55
N HIS A 180 -20.23 8.84 -51.23
CA HIS A 180 -19.62 9.31 -52.45
C HIS A 180 -18.97 10.69 -52.26
N ILE A 181 -18.07 11.05 -53.18
CA ILE A 181 -17.52 12.40 -53.23
C ILE A 181 -18.66 13.42 -53.42
N GLY A 182 -18.66 14.48 -52.62
CA GLY A 182 -19.70 15.51 -52.56
C GLY A 182 -20.78 15.24 -51.51
N ASP A 183 -20.85 14.03 -50.94
CA ASP A 183 -21.78 13.76 -49.84
C ASP A 183 -21.41 14.58 -48.62
N LYS A 184 -22.45 15.12 -47.96
CA LYS A 184 -22.31 15.84 -46.69
C LYS A 184 -22.74 14.98 -45.53
N ILE A 185 -21.93 14.98 -44.47
CA ILE A 185 -22.22 14.28 -43.22
C ILE A 185 -22.11 15.22 -42.04
N ARG A 186 -22.78 14.85 -40.95
CA ARG A 186 -22.58 15.44 -39.62
C ARG A 186 -21.80 14.47 -38.77
N ILE A 187 -20.83 14.99 -38.04
CA ILE A 187 -20.01 14.23 -37.08
C ILE A 187 -20.48 14.65 -35.68
N ALA A 188 -20.80 13.68 -34.83
CA ALA A 188 -21.07 13.91 -33.42
C ALA A 188 -20.00 13.25 -32.55
N ILE A 189 -19.48 13.98 -31.56
CA ILE A 189 -18.51 13.49 -30.58
C ILE A 189 -19.17 13.62 -29.21
N THR A 190 -19.36 12.49 -28.52
CA THR A 190 -19.95 12.47 -27.18
C THR A 190 -18.85 12.26 -26.13
N GLY A 191 -18.82 13.15 -25.15
CA GLY A 191 -17.92 13.07 -23.99
C GLY A 191 -18.67 12.72 -22.72
N SER A 192 -18.02 12.03 -21.78
CA SER A 192 -18.63 11.52 -20.55
C SER A 192 -19.04 12.58 -19.51
N LYS A 193 -18.84 13.87 -19.80
CA LYS A 193 -19.17 15.00 -18.92
C LYS A 193 -19.69 16.20 -19.70
N ALA A 194 -20.58 16.98 -19.10
CA ALA A 194 -21.21 18.16 -19.71
C ALA A 194 -20.25 19.34 -19.98
N ASN A 195 -19.15 19.43 -19.20
CA ASN A 195 -18.23 20.57 -19.17
C ASN A 195 -16.94 20.34 -19.95
N LEU A 196 -16.98 19.52 -21.00
CA LEU A 196 -15.83 19.24 -21.85
C LEU A 196 -15.74 20.24 -23.02
N LYS A 197 -14.60 20.23 -23.70
CA LYS A 197 -14.42 20.68 -25.08
C LYS A 197 -14.17 19.44 -25.92
N ALA A 198 -14.59 19.45 -27.18
CA ALA A 198 -14.31 18.39 -28.12
C ALA A 198 -13.84 18.95 -29.46
N ARG A 199 -13.02 18.17 -30.15
CA ARG A 199 -12.49 18.45 -31.48
C ARG A 199 -12.33 17.13 -32.21
N PHE A 200 -12.34 17.16 -33.53
CA PHE A 200 -12.03 15.98 -34.33
C PHE A 200 -10.97 16.27 -35.37
N ARG A 201 -10.36 15.20 -35.84
CA ARG A 201 -9.50 15.18 -37.02
C ARG A 201 -9.94 14.06 -37.94
N VAL A 202 -9.65 14.24 -39.23
CA VAL A 202 -10.00 13.27 -40.27
C VAL A 202 -8.72 12.80 -40.94
N PHE A 203 -8.62 11.50 -41.14
CA PHE A 203 -7.58 10.89 -41.95
C PHE A 203 -8.20 10.37 -43.23
N ILE A 204 -7.48 10.53 -44.33
CA ILE A 204 -7.84 9.97 -45.63
C ILE A 204 -6.63 9.21 -46.15
N ASP A 205 -6.74 7.88 -46.21
CA ASP A 205 -5.62 6.97 -46.48
C ASP A 205 -4.43 7.23 -45.55
N ASP A 206 -4.72 7.25 -44.24
CA ASP A 206 -3.78 7.52 -43.13
C ASP A 206 -3.10 8.90 -43.12
N ALA A 207 -3.37 9.76 -44.10
CA ALA A 207 -2.94 11.14 -44.10
C ALA A 207 -3.96 12.03 -43.37
N VAL A 208 -3.51 12.80 -42.38
CA VAL A 208 -4.31 13.80 -41.68
C VAL A 208 -4.71 14.93 -42.64
N GLU A 209 -6.00 15.26 -42.66
CA GLU A 209 -6.53 16.41 -43.40
C GLU A 209 -6.19 17.73 -42.68
N THR A 210 -5.87 18.78 -43.43
CA THR A 210 -5.58 20.12 -42.89
C THR A 210 -6.84 21.00 -42.91
N PRO A 211 -7.15 21.77 -41.84
CA PRO A 211 -6.45 21.81 -40.56
C PRO A 211 -6.63 20.51 -39.77
N GLU A 212 -5.59 20.09 -39.04
CA GLU A 212 -5.60 18.83 -38.28
C GLU A 212 -6.82 18.75 -37.37
N TRP A 213 -7.08 19.79 -36.57
CA TRP A 213 -8.20 19.81 -35.63
C TRP A 213 -9.30 20.75 -36.08
N LYS A 214 -10.50 20.20 -36.21
CA LYS A 214 -11.73 20.92 -36.52
C LYS A 214 -12.60 21.00 -35.27
N MET A 215 -13.13 22.19 -35.00
CA MET A 215 -13.98 22.48 -33.84
C MET A 215 -15.45 22.39 -34.25
N GLY A 216 -16.25 21.68 -33.47
CA GLY A 216 -17.71 21.62 -33.63
C GLY A 216 -18.45 22.68 -32.83
N GLN A 217 -19.76 22.77 -33.04
CA GLN A 217 -20.68 23.43 -32.13
C GLN A 217 -21.06 22.49 -30.99
N ALA A 218 -21.15 23.00 -29.77
CA ALA A 218 -21.35 22.21 -28.57
C ALA A 218 -22.81 22.19 -28.11
N TYR A 219 -23.31 21.01 -27.73
CA TYR A 219 -24.58 20.83 -27.04
C TYR A 219 -24.33 20.05 -25.74
N SER A 220 -24.60 20.67 -24.59
CA SER A 220 -24.45 20.04 -23.27
C SER A 220 -25.80 19.50 -22.79
N ALA A 221 -25.81 18.25 -22.34
CA ALA A 221 -26.86 17.70 -21.49
C ALA A 221 -26.39 17.67 -20.02
N ALA A 222 -27.24 17.23 -19.09
CA ALA A 222 -26.94 17.28 -17.66
C ALA A 222 -25.66 16.51 -17.26
N ASN A 223 -25.34 15.42 -17.94
CA ASN A 223 -24.22 14.52 -17.60
C ASN A 223 -23.24 14.26 -18.74
N HIS A 224 -23.50 14.74 -19.96
CA HIS A 224 -22.61 14.53 -21.11
C HIS A 224 -22.61 15.75 -22.03
N LEU A 225 -21.60 15.82 -22.89
CA LEU A 225 -21.50 16.81 -23.94
C LEU A 225 -21.51 16.09 -25.28
N THR A 226 -22.36 16.53 -26.22
CA THR A 226 -22.27 16.12 -27.61
C THR A 226 -21.90 17.33 -28.46
N MET A 227 -20.79 17.23 -29.18
CA MET A 227 -20.37 18.25 -30.14
C MET A 227 -20.68 17.82 -31.55
N TYR A 228 -21.30 18.72 -32.31
CA TYR A 228 -21.66 18.50 -33.70
C TYR A 228 -20.78 19.32 -34.62
N PHE A 229 -20.24 18.68 -35.64
CA PHE A 229 -19.73 19.35 -36.83
C PHE A 229 -20.67 19.04 -37.98
N SER A 230 -21.30 20.06 -38.53
CA SER A 230 -22.23 19.90 -39.66
C SER A 230 -21.51 20.19 -40.98
N ASP A 231 -21.96 19.51 -42.03
CA ASP A 231 -21.60 19.72 -43.42
C ASP A 231 -20.12 19.42 -43.71
N TYR A 232 -19.57 18.38 -43.06
CA TYR A 232 -18.32 17.78 -43.53
C TYR A 232 -18.58 17.12 -44.88
N GLU A 233 -17.90 17.59 -45.91
CA GLU A 233 -18.04 17.10 -47.28
C GLU A 233 -16.97 16.04 -47.58
N ILE A 234 -17.37 14.92 -48.18
CA ILE A 234 -16.44 13.93 -48.70
C ILE A 234 -15.76 14.51 -49.94
N THR A 235 -14.54 15.00 -49.81
CA THR A 235 -13.87 15.76 -50.88
C THR A 235 -13.09 14.90 -51.87
N LYS A 236 -12.74 13.65 -51.53
CA LYS A 236 -11.99 12.74 -52.39
C LYS A 236 -12.30 11.28 -52.07
N ALA A 237 -11.94 10.38 -52.98
CA ALA A 237 -11.98 8.95 -52.71
C ALA A 237 -10.85 8.58 -51.73
N GLY A 238 -11.08 7.53 -50.92
CA GLY A 238 -10.09 7.00 -49.98
C GLY A 238 -10.73 6.37 -48.75
N ASN A 239 -9.89 5.83 -47.88
CA ASN A 239 -10.32 5.29 -46.59
C ASN A 239 -10.37 6.41 -45.55
N TYR A 240 -11.56 6.69 -45.03
CA TYR A 240 -11.77 7.73 -44.02
C TYR A 240 -11.69 7.18 -42.60
N LYS A 241 -10.95 7.85 -41.73
CA LYS A 241 -10.97 7.64 -40.27
C LYS A 241 -11.27 8.96 -39.57
N PHE A 242 -12.24 8.93 -38.65
CA PHE A 242 -12.61 10.07 -37.82
C PHE A 242 -12.15 9.81 -36.39
N GLU A 243 -11.36 10.73 -35.84
CA GLU A 243 -10.92 10.65 -34.44
C GLU A 243 -11.46 11.84 -33.66
N GLY A 244 -12.20 11.55 -32.59
CA GLY A 244 -12.66 12.56 -31.63
C GLY A 244 -11.71 12.65 -30.43
N GLN A 245 -11.47 13.86 -29.96
CA GLN A 245 -10.78 14.13 -28.71
C GLN A 245 -11.65 15.03 -27.84
N VAL A 246 -11.72 14.72 -26.55
CA VAL A 246 -12.33 15.59 -25.54
C VAL A 246 -11.27 16.06 -24.55
N SER A 247 -11.47 17.25 -23.98
CA SER A 247 -10.64 17.80 -22.92
C SER A 247 -11.52 18.51 -21.89
N SER A 248 -11.00 18.76 -20.69
CA SER A 248 -11.61 19.74 -19.79
C SER A 248 -11.64 21.12 -20.46
N LYS A 249 -12.62 21.94 -20.08
CA LYS A 249 -12.66 23.36 -20.46
C LYS A 249 -11.46 24.13 -19.92
#